data_AF-A0A940IN26-F1
#
_entry.id   AF-A0A940IN26-F1
#
_cell.length_a   1.000
_cell.length_b   1.000
_cell.length_c   1.000
_cell.angle_alpha   90.00
_cell.angle_beta   90.00
_cell.angle_gamma   90.00
#
_symmetry.space_group_name_H-M   'P 1'
#
loop_
_entity.id
_entity.type
_entity.pdbx_description
1 polymer ?
#
loop_
_entity_poly.entity_id
_entity_poly.type
_entity_poly.pdbx_seq_one_letter_code
_entity_poly.pdbx_strand_id
1 'polypeptide(L)'
;MNTTYNTNELVKQVNAIEEAETALTIFNSKRTLSSGEKNLKIKKLGFSTLLLDACSPNSIYYNGIKGFGMKDLDKLDQILDIYASENIVPCFDLLPNQCSGEISRVLSERGFVCSEQLAFLYRDV
;
A
#
# COMPACT_ATOMS: atom_id res chain seq x y z
N MET A 1 5.94 24.19 -24.51
CA MET A 1 7.22 23.96 -23.80
C MET A 1 7.16 22.55 -23.25
N ASN A 2 8.02 21.64 -23.70
CA ASN A 2 8.09 20.28 -23.17
C ASN A 2 8.88 20.33 -21.86
N THR A 3 8.17 20.28 -20.73
CA THR A 3 8.80 20.11 -19.42
C THR A 3 9.19 18.64 -19.29
N THR A 4 10.45 18.33 -19.58
CA THR A 4 10.99 17.00 -19.32
C THR A 4 11.18 16.87 -17.82
N TYR A 5 10.19 16.32 -17.10
CA TYR A 5 10.33 16.06 -15.67
C TYR A 5 11.48 15.09 -15.44
N ASN A 6 12.35 15.40 -14.48
CA ASN A 6 13.37 14.46 -14.04
C ASN A 6 12.68 13.33 -13.28
N THR A 7 12.51 12.18 -13.93
CA THR A 7 11.82 11.00 -13.41
C THR A 7 12.31 10.60 -12.01
N ASN A 8 13.59 10.80 -11.71
CA ASN A 8 14.14 10.46 -10.39
C ASN A 8 13.64 11.38 -9.27
N GLU A 9 13.41 12.67 -9.55
CA GLU A 9 12.85 13.61 -8.57
C GLU A 9 11.36 13.34 -8.35
N LEU A 10 10.61 13.04 -9.42
CA LEU A 10 9.21 12.60 -9.30
C LEU A 10 9.07 11.35 -8.43
N VAL A 11 9.91 10.34 -8.65
CA VAL A 11 9.88 9.10 -7.85
C VAL A 11 10.18 9.39 -6.37
N LYS A 12 11.13 10.28 -6.06
CA LYS A 12 11.39 10.69 -4.66
C LYS A 12 10.18 11.38 -4.02
N GLN A 13 9.52 12.28 -4.75
CA GLN A 13 8.34 12.99 -4.25
C GLN A 13 7.18 12.03 -3.98
N VAL A 14 6.92 11.08 -4.89
CA VAL A 14 5.88 10.06 -4.70
C VAL A 14 6.18 9.19 -3.47
N ASN A 15 7.44 8.76 -3.28
CA ASN A 15 7.82 7.99 -2.09
C ASN A 15 7.61 8.80 -0.80
N ALA A 16 7.95 10.10 -0.80
CA ALA A 16 7.73 10.97 0.35
C ALA A 16 6.23 11.14 0.68
N ILE A 17 5.36 11.17 -0.34
CA ILE A 17 3.90 11.18 -0.15
C ILE A 17 3.44 9.86 0.48
N GLU A 18 3.91 8.71 -0.03
CA GLU A 18 3.56 7.39 0.52
C GLU A 18 3.98 7.26 2.01
N GLU A 19 5.16 7.77 2.36
CA GLU A 19 5.63 7.83 3.75
C GLU A 19 4.72 8.70 4.63
N ALA A 20 4.33 9.88 4.13
CA ALA A 20 3.45 10.80 4.84
C ALA A 20 2.04 10.22 5.05
N GLU A 21 1.47 9.58 4.03
CA GLU A 21 0.17 8.90 4.13
C GLU A 21 0.20 7.73 5.11
N THR A 22 1.31 6.99 5.13
CA THR A 22 1.52 5.93 6.11
C THR A 22 1.52 6.49 7.54
N ALA A 23 2.28 7.58 7.77
CA ALA A 23 2.30 8.24 9.07
C ALA A 23 0.92 8.78 9.48
N LEU A 24 0.16 9.36 8.55
CA LEU A 24 -1.18 9.87 8.79
C LEU A 24 -2.17 8.74 9.13
N THR A 25 -2.06 7.60 8.44
CA THR A 25 -2.88 6.40 8.72
C THR A 25 -2.63 5.88 10.14
N ILE A 26 -1.37 5.82 10.57
CA ILE A 26 -0.97 5.44 11.94
C ILE A 26 -1.48 6.46 12.96
N PHE A 27 -1.40 7.75 12.66
CA PHE A 27 -1.90 8.78 13.54
C PHE A 27 -3.43 8.71 13.70
N ASN A 28 -4.15 8.49 12.60
CA ASN A 28 -5.60 8.38 12.58
C ASN A 28 -6.09 7.09 13.26
N SER A 29 -5.39 5.97 13.13
CA SER A 29 -5.75 4.74 13.85
C SER A 29 -5.74 4.95 15.37
N LYS A 30 -4.76 5.69 15.89
CA LYS A 30 -4.66 6.07 17.32
C LYS A 30 -5.72 7.07 17.79
N ARG A 31 -6.36 7.79 16.86
CA ARG A 31 -7.33 8.87 17.16
C ARG A 31 -8.75 8.56 16.72
N THR A 32 -9.01 7.39 16.16
CA THR A 32 -10.34 7.10 15.63
C THR A 32 -11.35 7.04 16.79
N LEU A 33 -12.42 7.83 16.70
CA LEU A 33 -13.58 7.82 17.60
C LEU A 33 -14.47 6.57 17.45
N SER A 34 -13.98 5.53 16.74
CA SER A 34 -14.68 4.27 16.58
C SER A 34 -14.62 3.51 17.90
N SER A 35 -15.74 2.94 18.31
CA SER A 35 -15.95 2.26 19.60
C SER A 35 -15.14 0.97 19.81
N GLY A 36 -14.16 0.65 18.96
CA GLY A 36 -13.30 -0.53 19.08
C GLY A 36 -11.83 -0.12 19.26
N GLU A 37 -11.12 -0.81 20.16
CA GLU A 37 -9.67 -0.73 20.25
C GLU A 37 -9.06 -1.13 18.90
N LYS A 38 -8.45 -0.18 18.20
CA LYS A 38 -7.70 -0.48 16.97
C LYS A 38 -6.31 -0.96 17.35
N ASN A 39 -6.00 -2.21 17.05
CA ASN A 39 -4.67 -2.78 17.28
C ASN A 39 -3.94 -2.93 15.95
N LEU A 40 -3.65 -1.79 15.31
CA LEU A 40 -2.92 -1.75 14.05
C LEU A 40 -1.48 -2.24 14.27
N LYS A 41 -1.18 -3.41 13.74
CA LYS A 41 0.18 -3.94 13.67
C LYS A 41 0.82 -3.50 12.37
N ILE A 42 2.13 -3.23 12.43
CA ILE A 42 2.93 -2.88 11.27
C ILE A 42 4.07 -3.87 11.16
N LYS A 43 4.20 -4.51 10.01
CA LYS A 43 5.29 -5.44 9.73
C LYS A 43 6.00 -5.04 8.44
N LYS A 44 7.33 -5.17 8.42
CA LYS A 44 8.12 -5.03 7.20
C LYS A 44 8.49 -6.40 6.66
N LEU A 45 8.36 -6.58 5.35
CA LEU A 45 8.81 -7.78 4.65
C LEU A 45 9.40 -7.36 3.30
N GLY A 46 10.73 -7.43 3.19
CA GLY A 46 11.44 -6.84 2.04
C GLY A 46 11.29 -5.32 2.00
N PHE A 47 10.86 -4.79 0.86
CA PHE A 47 10.52 -3.38 0.66
C PHE A 47 9.07 -3.05 1.04
N SER A 48 8.25 -4.06 1.27
CA SER A 48 6.83 -3.90 1.55
C SER A 48 6.56 -3.60 3.03
N THR A 49 5.62 -2.68 3.28
CA THR A 49 5.07 -2.39 4.59
C THR A 49 3.64 -2.94 4.68
N LEU A 50 3.42 -3.81 5.66
CA LEU A 50 2.19 -4.54 5.89
C LEU A 50 1.46 -3.86 7.05
N LEU A 51 0.29 -3.30 6.79
CA LEU A 51 -0.63 -2.82 7.81
C LEU A 51 -1.63 -3.93 8.12
N LEU A 52 -1.82 -4.27 9.40
CA LEU A 52 -2.73 -5.33 9.81
C LEU A 52 -3.60 -4.87 10.98
N ASP A 53 -4.91 -4.83 10.79
CA ASP A 53 -5.89 -4.59 11.84
C ASP A 53 -6.92 -5.73 11.87
N ALA A 54 -6.67 -6.72 12.73
CA ALA A 54 -7.55 -7.87 12.92
C ALA A 54 -8.94 -7.47 13.47
N CYS A 55 -9.07 -6.29 14.09
CA CYS A 55 -10.37 -5.76 14.53
C CYS A 55 -11.21 -5.23 13.36
N SER A 56 -10.59 -5.00 12.20
CA SER A 56 -11.22 -4.46 11.00
C SER A 56 -10.80 -5.27 9.75
N PRO A 57 -11.09 -6.59 9.66
CA PRO A 57 -10.46 -7.50 8.70
C PRO A 57 -10.72 -7.19 7.22
N ASN A 58 -11.76 -6.40 6.91
CA ASN A 58 -12.12 -6.02 5.54
C ASN A 58 -11.78 -4.54 5.22
N SER A 59 -11.08 -3.83 6.12
CA SER A 59 -10.74 -2.43 5.90
C SER A 59 -9.57 -2.27 4.94
N ILE A 60 -9.82 -1.74 3.75
CA ILE A 60 -8.77 -1.42 2.77
C ILE A 60 -7.75 -0.40 3.31
N TYR A 61 -8.15 0.46 4.25
CA TYR A 61 -7.29 1.50 4.82
C TYR A 61 -6.35 0.98 5.91
N TYR A 62 -6.76 -0.05 6.65
CA TYR A 62 -6.00 -0.58 7.79
C TYR A 62 -5.31 -1.91 7.49
N ASN A 63 -5.63 -2.52 6.35
CA ASN A 63 -5.05 -3.78 5.87
C ASN A 63 -4.27 -3.60 4.56
N GLY A 64 -3.71 -2.41 4.37
CA GLY A 64 -2.96 -2.04 3.18
C GLY A 64 -1.54 -2.61 3.15
N ILE A 65 -1.10 -3.00 1.96
CA ILE A 65 0.27 -3.39 1.63
C ILE A 65 0.85 -2.27 0.78
N LYS A 66 1.82 -1.55 1.35
CA LYS A 66 2.49 -0.40 0.71
C LYS A 66 3.88 -0.78 0.25
N GLY A 67 4.36 -0.15 -0.82
CA GLY A 67 5.70 -0.38 -1.39
C GLY A 67 5.91 -1.72 -2.10
N PHE A 68 4.87 -2.53 -2.30
CA PHE A 68 4.98 -3.82 -3.00
C PHE A 68 5.29 -3.60 -4.48
N GLY A 69 6.19 -4.43 -5.02
CA GLY A 69 6.56 -4.37 -6.42
C GLY A 69 7.51 -5.50 -6.81
N MET A 70 8.16 -5.38 -7.97
CA MET A 70 9.00 -6.44 -8.54
C MET A 70 10.06 -7.01 -7.58
N LYS A 71 10.59 -6.20 -6.67
CA LYS A 71 11.63 -6.63 -5.70
C LYS A 71 11.11 -7.55 -4.59
N ASP A 72 9.79 -7.60 -4.40
CA ASP A 72 9.12 -8.41 -3.39
C ASP A 72 8.16 -9.43 -4.01
N LEU A 73 8.20 -9.62 -5.33
CA LEU A 73 7.35 -10.59 -6.02
C LEU A 73 7.55 -12.01 -5.48
N ASP A 74 8.79 -12.35 -5.12
CA ASP A 74 9.18 -13.61 -4.48
C ASP A 74 8.59 -13.81 -3.07
N LYS A 75 8.12 -12.74 -2.43
CA LYS A 75 7.54 -12.73 -1.08
C LYS A 75 6.03 -12.71 -1.07
N LEU A 76 5.38 -12.68 -2.24
CA LEU A 76 3.93 -12.53 -2.34
C LEU A 76 3.18 -13.60 -1.54
N ASP A 77 3.56 -14.86 -1.67
CA ASP A 77 2.87 -15.95 -0.94
C ASP A 77 3.06 -15.81 0.58
N GLN A 78 4.26 -15.43 1.02
CA GLN A 78 4.53 -15.15 2.43
C GLN A 78 3.72 -13.95 2.95
N ILE A 79 3.53 -12.91 2.13
CA ILE A 79 2.68 -11.77 2.48
C ILE A 79 1.25 -12.24 2.68
N LEU A 80 0.70 -13.01 1.75
CA LEU A 80 -0.67 -13.52 1.83
C LEU A 80 -0.87 -14.45 3.02
N ASP A 81 0.11 -15.31 3.34
CA ASP A 81 0.06 -16.18 4.52
C ASP A 81 -0.03 -15.39 5.82
N ILE A 82 0.66 -14.25 5.93
CA ILE A 82 0.59 -13.37 7.11
C ILE A 82 -0.84 -12.85 7.28
N TYR A 83 -1.44 -12.29 6.23
CA TYR A 83 -2.82 -11.78 6.29
C TYR A 83 -3.84 -12.89 6.56
N ALA A 84 -3.69 -14.05 5.90
CA ALA A 84 -4.55 -15.20 6.12
C ALA A 84 -4.47 -15.72 7.56
N SER A 85 -3.28 -15.74 8.17
CA SER A 85 -3.10 -16.17 9.57
C SER A 85 -3.83 -15.28 10.58
N GLU A 86 -4.12 -14.02 10.22
CA GLU A 86 -4.88 -13.08 11.06
C GLU A 86 -6.35 -12.95 10.62
N ASN A 87 -6.79 -13.76 9.64
CA ASN A 87 -8.13 -13.68 9.02
C ASN A 87 -8.46 -12.28 8.47
N ILE A 88 -7.49 -11.66 7.82
CA ILE A 88 -7.58 -10.31 7.24
C ILE A 88 -7.56 -10.41 5.72
N VAL A 89 -8.39 -9.59 5.05
CA VAL A 89 -8.34 -9.41 3.60
C VAL A 89 -7.37 -8.26 3.28
N PRO A 90 -6.22 -8.53 2.63
CA PRO A 90 -5.26 -7.49 2.29
C PRO A 90 -5.74 -6.62 1.13
N CYS A 91 -5.24 -5.39 1.09
CA CYS A 91 -5.37 -4.49 -0.06
C CYS A 91 -3.97 -4.06 -0.52
N PHE A 92 -3.66 -4.20 -1.82
CA PHE A 92 -2.39 -3.69 -2.35
C PHE A 92 -2.54 -2.23 -2.75
N ASP A 93 -1.78 -1.36 -2.09
CA ASP A 93 -1.64 0.05 -2.44
C ASP A 93 -0.40 0.20 -3.32
N LEU A 94 -0.61 0.15 -4.64
CA LEU A 94 0.46 0.17 -5.62
C LEU A 94 0.69 1.59 -6.14
N LEU A 95 1.92 2.07 -6.01
CA LEU A 95 2.33 3.28 -6.70
C LEU A 95 2.37 3.06 -8.23
N PRO A 96 2.16 4.11 -9.04
CA PRO A 96 2.17 3.99 -10.51
C PRO A 96 3.46 3.38 -11.08
N ASN A 97 4.61 3.65 -10.46
CA ASN A 97 5.90 3.09 -10.85
C ASN A 97 6.10 1.62 -10.44
N GLN A 98 5.21 1.07 -9.60
CA GLN A 98 5.23 -0.31 -9.13
C GLN A 98 4.15 -1.19 -9.78
N CYS A 99 3.16 -0.58 -10.45
CA CYS A 99 2.09 -1.28 -11.18
C CYS A 99 2.54 -1.72 -12.59
N SER A 100 3.51 -2.63 -12.66
CA SER A 100 3.93 -3.25 -13.93
C SER A 100 2.91 -4.30 -14.39
N GLY A 101 2.90 -4.61 -15.70
CA GLY A 101 2.01 -5.67 -16.23
C GLY A 101 2.24 -7.05 -15.60
N GLU A 102 3.47 -7.34 -15.15
CA GLU A 102 3.78 -8.56 -14.42
C GLU A 102 3.16 -8.57 -13.02
N ILE A 103 3.27 -7.46 -12.27
CA ILE A 103 2.63 -7.31 -10.96
C ILE A 103 1.10 -7.44 -11.10
N SER A 104 0.51 -6.73 -12.06
CA SER A 104 -0.93 -6.81 -12.32
C SER A 104 -1.38 -8.23 -12.65
N ARG A 105 -0.63 -8.95 -13.50
CA ARG A 105 -0.93 -10.35 -13.85
C ARG A 105 -0.90 -11.24 -12.61
N VAL A 106 0.18 -11.19 -11.84
CA VAL A 106 0.39 -12.08 -10.68
C VAL A 106 -0.64 -11.84 -9.58
N LEU A 107 -1.02 -10.57 -9.34
CA LEU A 107 -2.08 -10.23 -8.40
C LEU A 107 -3.46 -10.66 -8.91
N SER A 108 -3.75 -10.48 -10.20
CA SER A 108 -5.00 -10.94 -10.80
C SER A 108 -5.16 -12.47 -10.74
N GLU A 109 -4.08 -13.23 -10.96
CA GLU A 109 -4.04 -14.69 -10.79
C GLU A 109 -4.36 -15.13 -9.36
N ARG A 110 -4.16 -14.26 -8.37
CA ARG A 110 -4.50 -14.46 -6.95
C ARG A 110 -5.85 -13.87 -6.55
N GLY A 111 -6.65 -13.43 -7.54
CA GLY A 111 -8.00 -12.93 -7.32
C GLY A 111 -8.09 -11.45 -6.92
N PHE A 112 -6.99 -10.71 -6.93
CA PHE A 112 -7.03 -9.26 -6.70
C PHE A 112 -7.54 -8.54 -7.95
N VAL A 113 -8.38 -7.54 -7.73
CA VAL A 113 -8.91 -6.66 -8.77
C VAL A 113 -8.58 -5.22 -8.45
N CYS A 114 -8.43 -4.39 -9.48
CA CYS A 114 -8.27 -2.95 -9.29
C CYS A 114 -9.58 -2.37 -8.76
N SER A 115 -9.58 -1.89 -7.51
CA SER A 115 -10.74 -1.24 -6.89
C SER A 115 -10.74 0.26 -7.11
N GLU A 116 -9.57 0.90 -7.01
CA GLU A 116 -9.40 2.35 -7.09
C GLU A 116 -8.05 2.70 -7.75
N GLN A 117 -7.96 3.89 -8.36
CA GLN A 117 -6.69 4.45 -8.85
C GLN A 117 -6.58 5.90 -8.34
N LEU A 118 -5.61 6.14 -7.45
CA LEU A 118 -5.34 7.49 -6.94
C LEU A 118 -4.49 8.27 -7.94
N ALA A 119 -4.89 9.52 -8.21
CA ALA A 119 -4.15 10.47 -9.02
C ALA A 119 -3.81 11.70 -8.18
N PHE A 120 -2.51 11.96 -8.01
CA PHE A 120 -2.02 13.16 -7.33
C PHE A 120 -1.69 14.23 -8.38
N LEU A 121 -2.34 15.39 -8.28
CA LEU A 121 -2.12 16.53 -9.16
C LEU A 121 -1.39 17.64 -8.39
N TYR A 122 -0.32 18.18 -8.96
CA TYR A 122 0.34 19.38 -8.45
C TYR A 122 0.42 20.44 -9.56
N ARG A 123 0.45 21.71 -9.16
CA ARG A 123 0.70 22.82 -10.07
C ARG A 123 2.21 23.03 -10.12
N ASP A 124 2.81 22.98 -11.31
CA ASP A 124 4.17 23.49 -11.50
C ASP A 124 4.21 24.97 -11.09
N VAL A 125 5.15 25.32 -10.21
CA VAL A 125 5.38 26.69 -9.72
C VAL A 125 6.69 27.20 -10.31
#